data_AF-A0A497BLQ7-F1
#
_entry.id   AF-A0A497BLQ7-F1
#
_cell.length_a   1.000
_cell.length_b   1.000
_cell.length_c   1.000
_cell.angle_alpha   90.00
_cell.angle_beta   90.00
_cell.angle_gamma   90.00
#
_symmetry.space_group_name_H-M   'P 1'
#
loop_
_entity.id
_entity.type
_entity.pdbx_description
1 polymer ?
#
loop_
_entity_poly.entity_id
_entity_poly.type
_entity_poly.pdbx_seq_one_letter_code
_entity_poly.pdbx_strand_id
1 'polypeptide(L)'
;GVYRSGLGLTYYSLGQFKRAIRLHKEALDIAREIGDRWGEVVSLGNLGSAYRAMGQINRAIGYYEQCLAIDHEIGDRRAESNHLGNLGSAYYAMGQFERAKEFHELALVIARKIGNRRGESYRLLGLGKALLATGELFKARQRCAKALALDVPETSYQAALVLGIVLLYQSDEAARDAFTDAAARCRALLDKTAGLYAPRYALAAALVGQAVCDPRWADESKRDGLLAPALAEYRRALENCAAQGVVQDALRDLELIRAAGIEGLEPVFELLESVCAGNS
;
A
#
# COMPACT_ATOMS: atom_id res chain seq x y z
N GLY A 1 -21.91 17.35 -13.41
CA GLY A 1 -20.75 16.83 -12.66
C GLY A 1 -20.69 15.31 -12.60
N VAL A 2 -21.68 14.67 -11.97
CA VAL A 2 -21.63 13.25 -11.55
C VAL A 2 -21.29 12.24 -12.67
N TYR A 3 -21.94 12.35 -13.84
CA TYR A 3 -21.70 11.43 -14.97
C TYR A 3 -20.26 11.49 -15.51
N ARG A 4 -19.69 12.69 -15.61
CA ARG A 4 -18.30 12.89 -16.07
C ARG A 4 -17.28 12.39 -15.05
N SER A 5 -17.57 12.56 -13.76
CA SER A 5 -16.75 12.01 -12.68
C SER A 5 -16.72 10.47 -12.73
N GLY A 6 -17.88 9.84 -12.95
CA GLY A 6 -17.99 8.39 -13.13
C GLY A 6 -17.23 7.87 -14.36
N LEU A 7 -17.37 8.52 -15.51
CA LEU A 7 -16.62 8.15 -16.72
C LEU A 7 -15.11 8.39 -16.55
N GLY A 8 -14.71 9.44 -15.84
CA GLY A 8 -13.32 9.69 -15.47
C GLY A 8 -12.72 8.55 -14.63
N LEU A 9 -13.47 8.05 -13.63
CA LEU A 9 -13.07 6.90 -12.81
C LEU A 9 -12.95 5.61 -13.64
N THR A 10 -13.83 5.40 -14.63
CA THR A 10 -13.69 4.25 -15.53
C THR A 10 -12.41 4.34 -16.38
N TYR A 11 -12.09 5.50 -16.94
CA TYR A 11 -10.84 5.66 -17.69
C TYR A 11 -9.60 5.57 -16.80
N TYR A 12 -9.69 6.05 -15.55
CA TYR A 12 -8.62 5.86 -14.56
C TYR A 12 -8.37 4.38 -14.29
N SER A 13 -9.43 3.60 -14.09
CA SER A 13 -9.35 2.15 -13.85
C SER A 13 -8.78 1.39 -15.05
N LEU A 14 -9.03 1.89 -16.27
CA LEU A 14 -8.45 1.36 -17.52
C LEU A 14 -7.03 1.86 -17.82
N GLY A 15 -6.38 2.58 -16.88
CA GLY A 15 -5.05 3.15 -17.09
C GLY A 15 -4.97 4.32 -18.09
N GLN A 16 -6.12 4.79 -18.60
CA GLN A 16 -6.20 5.89 -19.56
C GLN A 16 -6.17 7.25 -18.84
N PHE A 17 -5.11 7.50 -18.07
CA PHE A 17 -5.01 8.65 -17.16
C PHE A 17 -5.17 10.00 -17.84
N LYS A 18 -4.67 10.18 -19.07
CA LYS A 18 -4.83 11.45 -19.81
C LYS A 18 -6.29 11.76 -20.12
N ARG A 19 -7.12 10.74 -20.41
CA ARG A 19 -8.56 10.90 -20.65
C ARG A 19 -9.30 11.16 -19.34
N ALA A 20 -8.96 10.43 -18.28
CA ALA A 20 -9.49 10.67 -16.94
C ALA A 20 -9.24 12.11 -16.48
N ILE A 21 -8.00 12.62 -16.63
CA ILE A 21 -7.64 14.00 -16.29
C ILE A 21 -8.50 15.02 -17.03
N ARG A 22 -8.74 14.83 -18.34
CA ARG A 22 -9.57 15.74 -19.12
C ARG A 22 -10.99 15.84 -18.53
N LEU A 23 -11.62 14.69 -18.28
CA LEU A 23 -12.98 14.64 -17.74
C LEU A 23 -13.06 15.18 -16.31
N HIS A 24 -12.05 14.92 -15.47
CA HIS A 24 -12.02 15.47 -14.12
C HIS A 24 -11.79 16.98 -14.10
N LYS A 25 -11.04 17.55 -15.06
CA LYS A 25 -10.94 19.03 -15.22
C LYS A 25 -12.26 19.64 -15.64
N GLU A 26 -12.94 19.08 -16.64
CA GLU A 26 -14.28 19.55 -17.04
C GLU A 26 -15.28 19.46 -15.89
N ALA A 27 -15.23 18.38 -15.09
CA ALA A 27 -16.08 18.24 -13.91
C ALA A 27 -15.75 19.28 -12.82
N LEU A 28 -14.46 19.59 -12.64
CA LEU A 28 -13.99 20.62 -11.71
C LEU A 28 -14.48 22.00 -12.11
N ASP A 29 -14.35 22.38 -13.38
CA ASP A 29 -14.78 23.68 -13.88
C ASP A 29 -16.29 23.88 -13.67
N ILE A 30 -17.09 22.86 -14.01
CA ILE A 30 -18.54 22.88 -13.78
C ILE A 30 -18.88 22.99 -12.30
N ALA A 31 -18.19 22.24 -11.43
CA ALA A 31 -18.44 22.29 -9.99
C ALA A 31 -18.18 23.69 -9.42
N ARG A 32 -17.12 24.35 -9.89
CA ARG A 32 -16.81 25.74 -9.53
C ARG A 32 -17.84 26.73 -10.05
N GLU A 33 -18.27 26.57 -11.32
CA GLU A 33 -19.29 27.43 -11.94
C GLU A 33 -20.63 27.41 -11.18
N ILE A 34 -21.03 26.25 -10.68
CA ILE A 34 -22.31 26.09 -9.96
C ILE A 34 -22.17 26.22 -8.43
N GLY A 35 -20.96 26.46 -7.91
CA GLY A 35 -20.69 26.56 -6.47
C GLY A 35 -20.80 25.23 -5.71
N ASP A 36 -20.69 24.08 -6.38
CA ASP A 36 -20.73 22.75 -5.77
C ASP A 36 -19.37 22.38 -5.17
N ARG A 37 -19.18 22.74 -3.89
CA ARG A 37 -17.93 22.46 -3.15
C ARG A 37 -17.66 20.96 -3.00
N TRP A 38 -18.70 20.13 -2.89
CA TRP A 38 -18.55 18.67 -2.85
C TRP A 38 -18.08 18.11 -4.19
N GLY A 39 -18.69 18.53 -5.29
CA GLY A 39 -18.25 18.18 -6.64
C GLY A 39 -16.84 18.65 -6.95
N GLU A 40 -16.45 19.82 -6.42
CA GLU A 40 -15.12 20.38 -6.56
C GLU A 40 -14.08 19.49 -5.88
N VAL A 41 -14.26 19.15 -4.61
CA VAL A 41 -13.30 18.34 -3.87
C VAL A 41 -13.15 16.93 -4.45
N VAL A 42 -14.25 16.31 -4.90
CA VAL A 42 -14.21 15.01 -5.57
C VAL A 42 -13.39 15.09 -6.87
N SER A 43 -13.58 16.14 -7.66
CA SER A 43 -12.87 16.32 -8.93
C SER A 43 -11.38 16.59 -8.71
N LEU A 44 -11.03 17.42 -7.72
CA LEU A 44 -9.64 17.68 -7.32
C LEU A 44 -8.94 16.41 -6.81
N GLY A 45 -9.60 15.62 -5.94
CA GLY A 45 -9.03 14.37 -5.41
C GLY A 45 -8.78 13.33 -6.50
N ASN A 46 -9.67 13.25 -7.48
CA ASN A 46 -9.50 12.40 -8.66
C ASN A 46 -8.35 12.87 -9.57
N LEU A 47 -8.21 14.20 -9.78
CA LEU A 47 -7.06 14.76 -10.49
C LEU A 47 -5.74 14.44 -9.77
N GLY A 48 -5.70 14.63 -8.44
CA GLY A 48 -4.53 14.27 -7.63
C GLY A 48 -4.14 12.80 -7.81
N SER A 49 -5.13 11.90 -7.77
CA SER A 49 -4.92 10.46 -7.96
C SER A 49 -4.42 10.11 -9.36
N ALA A 50 -4.96 10.75 -10.41
CA ALA A 50 -4.54 10.58 -11.79
C ALA A 50 -3.12 11.09 -12.05
N TYR A 51 -2.77 12.27 -11.54
CA TYR A 51 -1.40 12.81 -11.67
C TYR A 51 -0.38 11.97 -10.90
N ARG A 52 -0.74 11.46 -9.71
CA ARG A 52 0.11 10.54 -8.95
C ARG A 52 0.37 9.25 -9.73
N ALA A 53 -0.66 8.67 -10.33
CA ALA A 53 -0.54 7.46 -11.15
C ALA A 53 0.35 7.66 -12.39
N MET A 54 0.46 8.90 -12.90
CA MET A 54 1.36 9.28 -13.98
C MET A 54 2.78 9.68 -13.51
N GLY A 55 3.10 9.52 -12.22
CA GLY A 55 4.38 9.95 -11.65
C GLY A 55 4.55 11.46 -11.48
N GLN A 56 3.51 12.27 -11.75
CA GLN A 56 3.55 13.72 -11.61
C GLN A 56 3.22 14.13 -10.17
N ILE A 57 4.08 13.73 -9.23
CA ILE A 57 3.80 13.79 -7.79
C ILE A 57 3.58 15.22 -7.29
N ASN A 58 4.36 16.20 -7.75
CA ASN A 58 4.19 17.62 -7.38
C ASN A 58 2.82 18.17 -7.78
N ARG A 59 2.28 17.76 -8.94
CA ARG A 59 0.92 18.16 -9.35
C ARG A 59 -0.12 17.51 -8.46
N ALA A 60 0.07 16.23 -8.11
CA ALA A 60 -0.83 15.53 -7.21
C ALA A 60 -0.93 16.21 -5.83
N ILE A 61 0.22 16.62 -5.28
CA ILE A 61 0.29 17.37 -4.01
C ILE A 61 -0.56 18.65 -4.08
N GLY A 62 -0.36 19.48 -5.12
CA GLY A 62 -1.13 20.73 -5.25
C GLY A 62 -2.64 20.53 -5.40
N TYR A 63 -3.09 19.40 -5.92
CA TYR A 63 -4.52 19.05 -5.94
C TYR A 63 -5.01 18.57 -4.58
N TYR A 64 -4.25 17.76 -3.85
CA TYR A 64 -4.63 17.30 -2.50
C TYR A 64 -4.63 18.45 -1.47
N GLU A 65 -3.71 19.41 -1.59
CA GLU A 65 -3.71 20.62 -0.74
C GLU A 65 -4.97 21.47 -0.97
N GLN A 66 -5.39 21.64 -2.23
CA GLN A 66 -6.67 22.27 -2.53
C GLN A 66 -7.83 21.49 -1.92
N CYS A 67 -7.83 20.15 -2.01
CA CYS A 67 -8.88 19.33 -1.39
C CYS A 67 -9.00 19.57 0.12
N LEU A 68 -7.86 19.62 0.83
CA LEU A 68 -7.84 19.86 2.27
C LEU A 68 -8.45 21.20 2.68
N ALA A 69 -8.20 22.25 1.90
CA ALA A 69 -8.82 23.54 2.15
C ALA A 69 -10.36 23.46 2.07
N ILE A 70 -10.88 22.73 1.08
CA ILE A 70 -12.33 22.53 0.93
C ILE A 70 -12.89 21.61 2.01
N ASP A 71 -12.23 20.49 2.31
CA ASP A 71 -12.66 19.56 3.36
C ASP A 71 -12.83 20.26 4.70
N HIS A 72 -11.90 21.17 5.02
CA HIS A 72 -11.95 21.98 6.22
C HIS A 72 -13.14 22.95 6.21
N GLU A 73 -13.37 23.62 5.08
CA GLU A 73 -14.50 24.54 4.88
C GLU A 73 -15.86 23.85 5.04
N ILE A 74 -16.02 22.65 4.46
CA ILE A 74 -17.29 21.91 4.50
C ILE A 74 -17.42 20.98 5.71
N GLY A 75 -16.36 20.85 6.53
CA GLY A 75 -16.33 20.02 7.74
C GLY A 75 -16.24 18.51 7.50
N ASP A 76 -15.86 18.04 6.30
CA ASP A 76 -15.69 16.61 6.03
C ASP A 76 -14.38 16.07 6.60
N ARG A 77 -14.43 15.70 7.88
CA ARG A 77 -13.31 15.07 8.60
C ARG A 77 -12.84 13.76 7.98
N ARG A 78 -13.72 13.02 7.30
CA ARG A 78 -13.36 11.74 6.67
C ARG A 78 -12.54 11.99 5.42
N ALA A 79 -12.97 12.93 4.57
CA ALA A 79 -12.21 13.36 3.40
C ALA A 79 -10.88 14.01 3.79
N GLU A 80 -10.87 14.84 4.85
CA GLU A 80 -9.64 15.47 5.37
C GLU A 80 -8.58 14.41 5.75
N SER A 81 -8.98 13.37 6.51
CA SER A 81 -8.10 12.24 6.82
C SER A 81 -7.60 11.52 5.56
N ASN A 82 -8.42 11.44 4.52
CA ASN A 82 -8.06 10.81 3.26
C ASN A 82 -7.03 11.61 2.48
N HIS A 83 -7.26 12.91 2.29
CA HIS A 83 -6.35 13.77 1.54
C HIS A 83 -5.03 14.00 2.28
N LEU A 84 -5.02 14.11 3.62
CA LEU A 84 -3.79 14.11 4.41
C LEU A 84 -2.99 12.83 4.18
N GLY A 85 -3.64 11.66 4.19
CA GLY A 85 -2.92 10.42 3.95
C GLY A 85 -2.49 10.22 2.50
N ASN A 86 -3.17 10.84 1.53
CA ASN A 86 -2.73 10.89 0.14
C ASN A 86 -1.49 11.78 -0.02
N LEU A 87 -1.41 12.91 0.69
CA LEU A 87 -0.20 13.73 0.79
C LEU A 87 0.95 12.94 1.41
N GLY A 88 0.71 12.22 2.52
CA GLY A 88 1.73 11.36 3.13
C GLY A 88 2.28 10.32 2.13
N SER A 89 1.40 9.69 1.35
CA SER A 89 1.81 8.76 0.29
C SER A 89 2.58 9.43 -0.86
N ALA A 90 2.23 10.66 -1.20
CA ALA A 90 2.91 11.44 -2.23
C ALA A 90 4.32 11.84 -1.79
N TYR A 91 4.48 12.34 -0.56
CA TYR A 91 5.79 12.66 0.01
C TYR A 91 6.66 11.42 0.17
N TYR A 92 6.08 10.28 0.55
CA TYR A 92 6.79 9.00 0.58
C TYR A 92 7.36 8.66 -0.81
N ALA A 93 6.57 8.79 -1.87
CA ALA A 93 7.01 8.53 -3.24
C ALA A 93 8.12 9.48 -3.73
N MET A 94 8.29 10.64 -3.09
CA MET A 94 9.38 11.58 -3.35
C MET A 94 10.62 11.34 -2.45
N GLY A 95 10.61 10.30 -1.61
CA GLY A 95 11.67 10.06 -0.62
C GLY A 95 11.66 11.02 0.57
N GLN A 96 10.64 11.86 0.72
CA GLN A 96 10.49 12.80 1.84
C GLN A 96 9.80 12.11 3.02
N PHE A 97 10.49 11.12 3.62
CA PHE A 97 9.89 10.23 4.62
C PHE A 97 9.46 10.92 5.92
N GLU A 98 10.18 11.95 6.37
CA GLU A 98 9.78 12.75 7.54
C GLU A 98 8.42 13.43 7.33
N ARG A 99 8.25 14.11 6.19
CA ARG A 99 6.96 14.71 5.81
C ARG A 99 5.87 13.66 5.64
N ALA A 100 6.20 12.51 5.05
CA ALA A 100 5.25 11.40 4.93
C ALA A 100 4.72 10.96 6.29
N LYS A 101 5.59 10.87 7.30
CA LYS A 101 5.20 10.55 8.69
C LYS A 101 4.25 11.61 9.23
N GLU A 102 4.62 12.89 9.18
CA GLU A 102 3.79 13.99 9.70
C GLU A 102 2.35 13.94 9.15
N PHE A 103 2.21 13.83 7.82
CA PHE A 103 0.90 13.76 7.18
C PHE A 103 0.10 12.50 7.54
N HIS A 104 0.77 11.35 7.64
CA HIS A 104 0.10 10.12 8.07
C HIS A 104 -0.29 10.16 9.56
N GLU A 105 0.47 10.83 10.44
CA GLU A 105 0.12 11.01 11.85
C GLU A 105 -1.08 11.93 12.02
N LEU A 106 -1.11 13.05 11.30
CA LEU A 106 -2.27 13.95 11.26
C LEU A 106 -3.52 13.18 10.79
N ALA A 107 -3.41 12.47 9.65
CA ALA A 107 -4.51 11.65 9.14
C ALA A 107 -4.98 10.58 10.14
N LEU A 108 -4.06 9.95 10.87
CA LEU A 108 -4.33 8.92 11.86
C LEU A 108 -5.12 9.47 13.05
N VAL A 109 -4.75 10.65 13.55
CA VAL A 109 -5.48 11.33 14.64
C VAL A 109 -6.94 11.55 14.25
N ILE A 110 -7.19 12.00 13.01
CA ILE A 110 -8.55 12.22 12.54
C ILE A 110 -9.30 10.89 12.39
N ALA A 111 -8.68 9.89 11.75
CA ALA A 111 -9.31 8.58 11.52
C ALA A 111 -9.77 7.93 12.84
N ARG A 112 -8.96 8.04 13.90
CA ARG A 112 -9.33 7.58 15.25
C ARG A 112 -10.49 8.35 15.86
N LYS A 113 -10.43 9.69 15.80
CA LYS A 113 -11.48 10.56 16.35
C LYS A 113 -12.85 10.28 15.74
N ILE A 114 -12.91 9.93 14.46
CA ILE A 114 -14.17 9.62 13.76
C ILE A 114 -14.50 8.11 13.72
N GLY A 115 -13.72 7.25 14.39
CA GLY A 115 -13.93 5.79 14.40
C GLY A 115 -13.75 5.11 13.03
N ASN A 116 -13.01 5.73 12.10
CA ASN A 116 -12.77 5.15 10.77
C ASN A 116 -11.66 4.09 10.82
N ARG A 117 -12.03 2.87 11.23
CA ARG A 117 -11.13 1.71 11.33
C ARG A 117 -10.33 1.43 10.06
N ARG A 118 -10.99 1.48 8.89
CA ARG A 118 -10.31 1.27 7.59
C ARG A 118 -9.26 2.36 7.35
N GLY A 119 -9.64 3.62 7.54
CA GLY A 119 -8.72 4.75 7.44
C GLY A 119 -7.53 4.63 8.40
N GLU A 120 -7.80 4.26 9.66
CA GLU A 120 -6.77 4.04 10.68
C GLU A 120 -5.72 3.04 10.23
N SER A 121 -6.15 1.89 9.68
CA SER A 121 -5.24 0.85 9.20
C SER A 121 -4.32 1.35 8.08
N TYR A 122 -4.87 2.07 7.09
CA TYR A 122 -4.06 2.66 6.01
C TYR A 122 -3.04 3.67 6.53
N ARG A 123 -3.39 4.50 7.52
CA ARG A 123 -2.44 5.48 8.08
C ARG A 123 -1.36 4.83 8.91
N LEU A 124 -1.70 3.81 9.71
CA LEU A 124 -0.72 3.02 10.46
C LEU A 124 0.26 2.30 9.53
N LEU A 125 -0.24 1.73 8.42
CA LEU A 125 0.60 1.12 7.40
C LEU A 125 1.52 2.14 6.70
N GLY A 126 0.98 3.30 6.32
CA GLY A 126 1.77 4.39 5.74
C GLY A 126 2.90 4.86 6.67
N LEU A 127 2.60 5.01 7.97
CA LEU A 127 3.61 5.28 8.99
C LEU A 127 4.64 4.16 9.11
N GLY A 128 4.20 2.91 9.11
CA GLY A 128 5.10 1.76 9.19
C GLY A 128 6.11 1.73 8.03
N LYS A 129 5.64 1.99 6.81
CA LYS A 129 6.51 2.11 5.62
C LYS A 129 7.49 3.28 5.74
N ALA A 130 7.01 4.47 6.13
CA ALA A 130 7.87 5.64 6.28
C ALA A 130 8.91 5.47 7.40
N LEU A 131 8.54 4.86 8.53
CA LEU A 131 9.45 4.57 9.65
C LEU A 131 10.48 3.49 9.30
N LEU A 132 10.11 2.49 8.49
CA LEU A 132 11.06 1.53 7.94
C LEU A 132 12.12 2.26 7.09
N ALA A 133 11.67 3.15 6.20
CA ALA A 133 12.56 3.90 5.32
C ALA A 133 13.50 4.87 6.06
N THR A 134 13.14 5.34 7.27
CA THR A 134 14.00 6.16 8.13
C THR A 134 14.86 5.36 9.11
N GLY A 135 14.78 4.02 9.09
CA GLY A 135 15.51 3.14 9.99
C GLY A 135 14.95 3.06 11.41
N GLU A 136 13.76 3.64 11.67
CA GLU A 136 13.08 3.59 12.96
C GLU A 136 12.32 2.27 13.16
N LEU A 137 13.04 1.16 13.04
CA LEU A 137 12.54 -0.21 12.95
C LEU A 137 11.58 -0.59 14.09
N PHE A 138 11.92 -0.26 15.34
CA PHE A 138 11.06 -0.56 16.49
C PHE A 138 9.69 0.13 16.39
N LYS A 139 9.66 1.39 15.94
CA LYS A 139 8.41 2.13 15.75
C LYS A 139 7.64 1.60 14.54
N ALA A 140 8.33 1.30 13.44
CA ALA A 140 7.73 0.69 12.26
C ALA A 140 6.98 -0.61 12.62
N ARG A 141 7.63 -1.48 13.40
CA ARG A 141 7.02 -2.70 13.95
C ARG A 141 5.74 -2.42 14.72
N GLN A 142 5.78 -1.49 15.67
CA GLN A 142 4.58 -1.15 16.46
C GLN A 142 3.43 -0.64 15.59
N ARG A 143 3.71 0.19 14.58
CA ARG A 143 2.66 0.74 13.72
C ARG A 143 2.05 -0.33 12.83
N CYS A 144 2.86 -1.19 12.21
CA CYS A 144 2.35 -2.28 11.38
C CYS A 144 1.61 -3.36 12.18
N ALA A 145 2.07 -3.70 13.38
CA ALA A 145 1.37 -4.64 14.26
C ALA A 145 -0.03 -4.09 14.63
N LYS A 146 -0.13 -2.80 14.93
CA LYS A 146 -1.42 -2.14 15.17
C LYS A 146 -2.31 -2.14 13.92
N ALA A 147 -1.75 -1.88 12.73
CA ALA A 147 -2.51 -1.96 11.48
C ALA A 147 -3.08 -3.36 11.25
N LEU A 148 -2.27 -4.40 11.47
CA LEU A 148 -2.68 -5.79 11.32
C LEU A 148 -3.77 -6.20 12.33
N ALA A 149 -3.68 -5.70 13.57
CA ALA A 149 -4.69 -5.94 14.59
C ALA A 149 -6.08 -5.37 14.23
N LEU A 150 -6.13 -4.38 13.33
CA LEU A 150 -7.40 -3.85 12.81
C LEU A 150 -8.04 -4.77 11.77
N ASP A 151 -7.37 -5.83 11.31
CA ASP A 151 -7.93 -6.87 10.44
C ASP A 151 -8.64 -6.31 9.19
N VAL A 152 -7.97 -5.36 8.52
CA VAL A 152 -8.47 -4.70 7.30
C VAL A 152 -7.81 -5.37 6.10
N PRO A 153 -8.55 -6.17 5.30
CA PRO A 153 -7.97 -7.04 4.27
C PRO A 153 -7.11 -6.33 3.22
N GLU A 154 -7.36 -5.06 2.93
CA GLU A 154 -6.58 -4.33 1.93
C GLU A 154 -5.19 -3.90 2.44
N THR A 155 -4.97 -3.96 3.76
CA THR A 155 -3.75 -3.48 4.41
C THR A 155 -3.01 -4.56 5.19
N SER A 156 -3.70 -5.61 5.64
CA SER A 156 -3.12 -6.65 6.49
C SER A 156 -1.93 -7.36 5.85
N TYR A 157 -1.98 -7.66 4.55
CA TYR A 157 -0.85 -8.29 3.85
C TYR A 157 0.38 -7.36 3.77
N GLN A 158 0.19 -6.07 3.48
CA GLN A 158 1.28 -5.10 3.40
C GLN A 158 1.88 -4.83 4.78
N ALA A 159 1.05 -4.79 5.82
CA ALA A 159 1.51 -4.64 7.20
C ALA A 159 2.34 -5.85 7.63
N ALA A 160 1.90 -7.06 7.29
CA ALA A 160 2.63 -8.30 7.55
C ALA A 160 3.96 -8.35 6.78
N LEU A 161 3.99 -7.91 5.53
CA LEU A 161 5.23 -7.81 4.73
C LEU A 161 6.24 -6.86 5.38
N VAL A 162 5.81 -5.65 5.77
CA VAL A 162 6.69 -4.67 6.43
C VAL A 162 7.20 -5.21 7.77
N LEU A 163 6.36 -5.93 8.53
CA LEU A 163 6.79 -6.62 9.74
C LEU A 163 7.85 -7.69 9.44
N GLY A 164 7.66 -8.49 8.38
CA GLY A 164 8.67 -9.40 7.84
C GLY A 164 10.02 -8.73 7.68
N ILE A 165 10.06 -7.67 6.87
CA ILE A 165 11.29 -6.94 6.57
C ILE A 165 11.94 -6.41 7.85
N VAL A 166 11.19 -5.71 8.72
CA VAL A 166 11.72 -5.13 9.96
C VAL A 166 12.41 -6.17 10.85
N LEU A 167 11.89 -7.40 10.90
CA LEU A 167 12.43 -8.46 11.74
C LEU A 167 13.64 -9.17 11.13
N LEU A 168 13.75 -9.20 9.82
CA LEU A 168 15.01 -9.60 9.16
C LEU A 168 16.17 -8.69 9.55
N TYR A 169 15.88 -7.43 9.88
CA TYR A 169 16.88 -6.47 10.38
C TYR A 169 17.11 -6.54 11.90
N GLN A 170 16.19 -7.10 12.69
CA GLN A 170 16.26 -7.12 14.17
C GLN A 170 15.97 -8.53 14.70
N SER A 171 17.02 -9.31 14.96
CA SER A 171 16.96 -10.65 15.57
C SER A 171 16.45 -10.59 17.03
N ASP A 172 15.15 -10.36 17.25
CA ASP A 172 14.52 -10.26 18.59
C ASP A 172 13.47 -11.37 18.80
N GLU A 173 13.59 -12.11 19.91
CA GLU A 173 12.69 -13.21 20.29
C GLU A 173 11.25 -12.76 20.57
N ALA A 174 11.05 -11.59 21.20
CA ALA A 174 9.71 -11.08 21.51
C ALA A 174 8.91 -10.68 20.24
N ALA A 175 9.61 -10.53 19.11
CA ALA A 175 8.97 -10.28 17.84
C ALA A 175 8.44 -11.56 17.16
N ARG A 176 8.91 -12.75 17.55
CA ARG A 176 8.48 -14.03 16.98
C ARG A 176 7.02 -14.36 17.31
N ASP A 177 6.54 -14.04 18.51
CA ASP A 177 5.17 -14.39 18.94
C ASP A 177 4.09 -13.56 18.25
N ALA A 178 4.24 -12.23 18.24
CA ALA A 178 3.32 -11.31 17.54
C ALA A 178 3.28 -11.59 16.02
N PHE A 179 4.32 -12.22 15.51
CA PHE A 179 4.48 -12.54 14.12
C PHE A 179 3.99 -13.94 13.74
N THR A 180 4.13 -14.92 14.62
CA THR A 180 3.44 -16.21 14.47
C THR A 180 1.93 -15.98 14.40
N ASP A 181 1.41 -15.04 15.21
CA ASP A 181 0.04 -14.56 15.12
C ASP A 181 -0.23 -13.84 13.79
N ALA A 182 0.69 -13.00 13.30
CA ALA A 182 0.56 -12.34 11.99
C ALA A 182 0.52 -13.31 10.80
N ALA A 183 1.40 -14.31 10.79
CA ALA A 183 1.48 -15.36 9.78
C ALA A 183 0.21 -16.22 9.78
N ALA A 184 -0.25 -16.61 10.97
CA ALA A 184 -1.48 -17.36 11.15
C ALA A 184 -2.70 -16.56 10.68
N ARG A 185 -2.74 -15.25 10.94
CA ARG A 185 -3.79 -14.35 10.45
C ARG A 185 -3.74 -14.19 8.93
N CYS A 186 -2.57 -13.99 8.34
CA CYS A 186 -2.42 -13.94 6.88
C CYS A 186 -2.84 -15.25 6.22
N ARG A 187 -2.51 -16.40 6.82
CA ARG A 187 -2.95 -17.72 6.34
C ARG A 187 -4.46 -17.91 6.50
N ALA A 188 -5.03 -17.54 7.65
CA ALA A 188 -6.47 -17.59 7.86
C ALA A 188 -7.25 -16.63 6.94
N LEU A 189 -6.66 -15.48 6.59
CA LEU A 189 -7.22 -14.56 5.60
C LEU A 189 -7.08 -15.13 4.20
N LEU A 190 -5.93 -15.71 3.84
CA LEU A 190 -5.72 -16.43 2.57
C LEU A 190 -6.79 -17.50 2.35
N ASP A 191 -7.05 -18.32 3.37
CA ASP A 191 -8.06 -19.38 3.33
C ASP A 191 -9.49 -18.83 3.16
N LYS A 192 -9.73 -17.57 3.57
CA LYS A 192 -11.02 -16.88 3.46
C LYS A 192 -11.15 -16.02 2.20
N THR A 193 -10.06 -15.61 1.58
CA THR A 193 -10.05 -14.74 0.40
C THR A 193 -9.81 -15.56 -0.86
N ALA A 194 -10.89 -15.97 -1.53
CA ALA A 194 -10.80 -16.38 -2.92
C ALA A 194 -10.70 -15.13 -3.83
N GLY A 195 -9.68 -15.04 -4.68
CA GLY A 195 -9.54 -13.96 -5.68
C GLY A 195 -8.37 -12.98 -5.45
N LEU A 196 -8.62 -11.68 -5.65
CA LEU A 196 -7.62 -10.64 -5.97
C LEU A 196 -6.45 -10.45 -4.98
N TYR A 197 -6.63 -10.87 -3.71
CA TYR A 197 -5.66 -10.63 -2.64
C TYR A 197 -4.89 -11.90 -2.22
N ALA A 198 -5.30 -13.09 -2.66
CA ALA A 198 -4.65 -14.35 -2.32
C ALA A 198 -3.12 -14.37 -2.57
N PRO A 199 -2.57 -13.89 -3.71
CA PRO A 199 -1.12 -13.94 -3.93
C PRO A 199 -0.36 -12.98 -3.02
N ARG A 200 -0.97 -11.85 -2.70
CA ARG A 200 -0.44 -10.84 -1.78
C ARG A 200 -0.33 -11.39 -0.34
N TYR A 201 -1.35 -12.15 0.08
CA TYR A 201 -1.34 -12.84 1.36
C TYR A 201 -0.39 -14.03 1.41
N ALA A 202 -0.25 -14.77 0.31
CA ALA A 202 0.70 -15.88 0.22
C ALA A 202 2.16 -15.39 0.27
N LEU A 203 2.52 -14.32 -0.45
CA LEU A 203 3.85 -13.70 -0.38
C LEU A 203 4.16 -13.22 1.03
N ALA A 204 3.21 -12.51 1.64
CA ALA A 204 3.33 -12.06 3.01
C ALA A 204 3.51 -13.26 3.94
N ALA A 205 2.67 -14.30 3.85
CA ALA A 205 2.75 -15.48 4.70
C ALA A 205 4.04 -16.30 4.49
N ALA A 206 4.61 -16.32 3.28
CA ALA A 206 5.85 -17.03 2.97
C ALA A 206 7.08 -16.29 3.52
N LEU A 207 7.21 -15.00 3.21
CA LEU A 207 8.27 -14.15 3.74
C LEU A 207 8.21 -14.05 5.26
N VAL A 208 6.98 -13.99 5.79
CA VAL A 208 6.74 -13.98 7.23
C VAL A 208 7.12 -15.35 7.79
N GLY A 209 6.40 -16.42 7.43
CA GLY A 209 6.59 -17.76 8.00
C GLY A 209 8.02 -18.29 8.00
N GLN A 210 8.85 -17.96 7.00
CA GLN A 210 10.25 -18.37 6.99
C GLN A 210 11.15 -17.54 7.91
N ALA A 211 10.89 -16.24 8.07
CA ALA A 211 11.66 -15.39 8.97
C ALA A 211 11.44 -15.70 10.46
N VAL A 212 10.28 -16.27 10.84
CA VAL A 212 10.03 -16.68 12.25
C VAL A 212 10.66 -18.02 12.62
N CYS A 213 10.74 -18.95 11.68
CA CYS A 213 11.11 -20.33 11.99
C CYS A 213 12.62 -20.59 12.04
N ASP A 214 13.48 -19.65 11.60
CA ASP A 214 14.89 -19.95 11.40
C ASP A 214 15.85 -18.92 12.04
N PRO A 215 16.60 -19.31 13.10
CA PRO A 215 17.63 -18.48 13.73
C PRO A 215 18.74 -17.98 12.79
N ARG A 216 18.88 -18.57 11.59
CA ARG A 216 19.97 -18.31 10.64
C ARG A 216 19.78 -17.09 9.74
N TRP A 217 18.57 -16.50 9.66
CA TRP A 217 18.35 -15.28 8.84
C TRP A 217 19.08 -14.02 9.39
N ALA A 218 19.63 -14.10 10.60
CA ALA A 218 20.54 -13.09 11.16
C ALA A 218 21.91 -13.04 10.44
N ASP A 219 22.29 -14.10 9.73
CA ASP A 219 23.56 -14.24 9.02
C ASP A 219 23.35 -14.00 7.52
N GLU A 220 23.88 -12.88 7.02
CA GLU A 220 23.77 -12.45 5.61
C GLU A 220 24.20 -13.51 4.62
N SER A 221 25.22 -14.31 4.97
CA SER A 221 25.81 -15.32 4.09
C SER A 221 24.92 -16.56 3.87
N LYS A 222 23.83 -16.70 4.63
CA LYS A 222 22.95 -17.89 4.60
C LYS A 222 21.54 -17.60 4.09
N ARG A 223 21.25 -16.35 3.71
CA ARG A 223 19.93 -15.91 3.21
C ARG A 223 19.53 -16.63 1.92
N ASP A 224 20.47 -16.87 1.00
CA ASP A 224 20.20 -17.46 -0.32
C ASP A 224 19.63 -18.89 -0.28
N GLY A 225 20.11 -19.74 0.63
CA GLY A 225 19.62 -21.12 0.78
C GLY A 225 18.25 -21.22 1.45
N LEU A 226 17.84 -20.18 2.17
CA LEU A 226 16.60 -20.12 2.92
C LEU A 226 15.46 -19.51 2.11
N LEU A 227 15.77 -18.68 1.11
CA LEU A 227 14.82 -18.08 0.19
C LEU A 227 14.11 -19.12 -0.69
N ALA A 228 14.79 -20.20 -1.10
CA ALA A 228 14.30 -21.17 -2.09
C ALA A 228 12.92 -21.81 -1.76
N PRO A 229 12.60 -22.21 -0.51
CA PRO A 229 11.28 -22.76 -0.18
C PRO A 229 10.17 -21.70 -0.06
N ALA A 230 10.43 -20.47 0.40
CA ALA A 230 9.44 -19.39 0.33
C ALA A 230 9.16 -18.99 -1.10
N LEU A 231 10.20 -18.97 -1.94
CA LEU A 231 10.08 -18.75 -3.37
C LEU A 231 9.21 -19.82 -4.02
N ALA A 232 9.28 -21.08 -3.57
CA ALA A 232 8.43 -22.16 -4.08
C ALA A 232 6.95 -22.01 -3.66
N GLU A 233 6.67 -21.63 -2.41
CA GLU A 233 5.30 -21.34 -1.96
C GLU A 233 4.73 -20.08 -2.63
N TYR A 234 5.56 -19.05 -2.80
CA TYR A 234 5.21 -17.85 -3.54
C TYR A 234 4.95 -18.14 -5.03
N ARG A 235 5.79 -18.98 -5.66
CA ARG A 235 5.61 -19.49 -7.02
C ARG A 235 4.23 -20.14 -7.20
N ARG A 236 3.90 -21.08 -6.31
CA ARG A 236 2.63 -21.80 -6.35
C ARG A 236 1.42 -20.85 -6.21
N ALA A 237 1.54 -19.84 -5.35
CA ALA A 237 0.50 -18.82 -5.21
C ALA A 237 0.39 -17.93 -6.45
N LEU A 238 1.52 -17.55 -7.07
CA LEU A 238 1.57 -16.80 -8.33
C LEU A 238 0.95 -17.58 -9.49
N GLU A 239 1.29 -18.85 -9.66
CA GLU A 239 0.74 -19.73 -10.70
C GLU A 239 -0.79 -19.85 -10.58
N ASN A 240 -1.30 -20.03 -9.36
CA ASN A 240 -2.74 -20.02 -9.08
C ASN A 240 -3.40 -18.67 -9.44
N CYS A 241 -2.67 -17.56 -9.36
CA CYS A 241 -3.19 -16.23 -9.66
C CYS A 241 -3.04 -15.85 -11.14
N ALA A 242 -2.03 -16.39 -11.82
CA ALA A 242 -1.93 -16.38 -13.28
C ALA A 242 -3.12 -17.11 -13.91
N ALA A 243 -3.50 -18.26 -13.34
CA ALA A 243 -4.72 -18.97 -13.73
C ALA A 243 -6.01 -18.15 -13.53
N GLN A 244 -5.99 -17.12 -12.67
CA GLN A 244 -7.12 -16.23 -12.38
C GLN A 244 -7.00 -14.84 -13.04
N GLY A 245 -5.92 -14.57 -13.79
CA GLY A 245 -5.73 -13.31 -14.52
C GLY A 245 -5.39 -12.08 -13.67
N VAL A 246 -4.82 -12.26 -12.47
CA VAL A 246 -4.62 -11.16 -11.48
C VAL A 246 -3.14 -10.77 -11.24
N VAL A 247 -2.26 -11.11 -12.18
CA VAL A 247 -0.78 -11.02 -11.98
C VAL A 247 -0.26 -9.58 -11.91
N GLN A 248 -0.93 -8.63 -12.58
CA GLN A 248 -0.52 -7.21 -12.67
C GLN A 248 -0.46 -6.49 -11.31
N ASP A 249 -1.29 -6.93 -10.36
CA ASP A 249 -1.41 -6.30 -9.03
C ASP A 249 -0.34 -6.76 -8.04
N ALA A 250 0.23 -7.96 -8.23
CA ALA A 250 1.33 -8.50 -7.43
C ALA A 250 2.68 -7.89 -7.87
N LEU A 251 2.87 -7.67 -9.17
CA LEU A 251 4.05 -7.01 -9.75
C LEU A 251 4.30 -5.62 -9.18
N ARG A 252 3.23 -4.82 -9.03
CA ARG A 252 3.31 -3.42 -8.58
C ARG A 252 3.78 -3.24 -7.14
N ASP A 253 3.47 -4.21 -6.27
CA ASP A 253 3.91 -4.21 -4.87
C ASP A 253 5.37 -4.71 -4.73
N LEU A 254 5.86 -5.49 -5.69
CA LEU A 254 7.25 -5.96 -5.76
C LEU A 254 8.23 -4.94 -6.32
N GLU A 255 7.79 -4.06 -7.21
CA GLU A 255 8.57 -2.88 -7.63
C GLU A 255 8.90 -1.97 -6.44
N LEU A 256 8.01 -1.86 -5.45
CA LEU A 256 8.25 -1.16 -4.18
C LEU A 256 9.33 -1.85 -3.33
N ILE A 257 9.37 -3.19 -3.36
CA ILE A 257 10.40 -3.98 -2.66
C ILE A 257 11.75 -3.86 -3.38
N ARG A 258 11.75 -3.89 -4.73
CA ARG A 258 12.93 -3.64 -5.57
C ARG A 258 13.53 -2.25 -5.31
N ALA A 259 12.66 -1.24 -5.21
CA ALA A 259 13.08 0.13 -4.88
C ALA A 259 13.63 0.27 -3.45
N ALA A 260 13.32 -0.67 -2.55
CA ALA A 260 13.87 -0.71 -1.20
C ALA A 260 15.28 -1.34 -1.13
N GLY A 261 15.81 -1.88 -2.24
CA GLY A 261 17.19 -2.36 -2.33
C GLY A 261 17.48 -3.61 -1.49
N ILE A 262 16.46 -4.47 -1.29
CA ILE A 262 16.64 -5.73 -0.54
C ILE A 262 17.32 -6.75 -1.46
N GLU A 263 18.61 -7.02 -1.21
CA GLU A 263 19.39 -8.03 -1.92
C GLU A 263 18.82 -9.45 -1.68
N GLY A 264 18.95 -10.34 -2.68
CA GLY A 264 18.52 -11.74 -2.59
C GLY A 264 17.11 -12.05 -3.13
N LEU A 265 16.35 -11.03 -3.57
CA LEU A 265 15.02 -11.22 -4.18
C LEU A 265 15.04 -11.36 -5.71
N GLU A 266 16.21 -11.30 -6.36
CA GLU A 266 16.39 -11.51 -7.81
C GLU A 266 15.69 -12.75 -8.38
N PRO A 267 15.74 -13.93 -7.72
CA PRO A 267 15.02 -15.11 -8.18
C PRO A 267 13.48 -14.97 -8.13
N VAL A 268 12.95 -14.08 -7.27
CA VAL A 268 11.52 -13.72 -7.25
C VAL A 268 11.17 -12.98 -8.55
N PHE A 269 12.03 -12.03 -8.94
CA PHE A 269 11.82 -11.18 -10.11
C PHE A 269 11.91 -11.98 -11.43
N GLU A 270 12.90 -12.87 -11.56
CA GLU A 270 13.04 -13.74 -12.74
C GLU A 270 11.84 -14.69 -12.92
N LEU A 271 11.35 -15.27 -11.82
CA LEU A 271 10.17 -16.14 -11.84
C LEU A 271 8.91 -15.36 -12.27
N LEU A 272 8.76 -14.13 -11.81
CA LEU A 272 7.65 -13.26 -12.20
C LEU A 272 7.71 -12.91 -13.68
N GLU A 273 8.89 -12.59 -14.21
CA GLU A 273 9.08 -12.34 -15.63
C GLU A 273 8.71 -13.58 -16.47
N SER A 274 9.03 -14.80 -16.00
CA SER A 274 8.63 -16.04 -16.66
C SER A 274 7.12 -16.26 -16.65
N VAL A 275 6.47 -16.11 -15.49
CA VAL A 275 5.02 -16.28 -15.32
C VAL A 275 4.24 -15.22 -16.11
N CYS A 276 4.73 -13.98 -16.18
CA CYS A 276 4.12 -12.89 -16.96
C CYS A 276 4.32 -13.05 -18.47
N ALA A 277 5.43 -13.65 -18.90
CA ALA A 277 5.68 -13.99 -20.29
C ALA A 277 4.85 -15.20 -20.78
N GLY A 278 4.10 -15.87 -19.89
CA GLY A 278 3.34 -17.07 -20.20
C GLY A 278 4.22 -18.32 -20.36
N ASN A 279 5.48 -18.25 -19.91
CA ASN A 279 6.40 -19.39 -19.91
C ASN A 279 6.24 -20.13 -18.58
N SER A 280 5.65 -21.32 -18.66
CA SER A 280 5.51 -22.29 -17.56
C SER A 280 6.84 -22.68 -16.95
#